data_AF-A0A834WBH2-F1
#
_entry.id   AF-A0A834WBH2-F1
#
_cell.length_a   1.000
_cell.length_b   1.000
_cell.length_c   1.000
_cell.angle_alpha   90.00
_cell.angle_beta   90.00
_cell.angle_gamma   90.00
#
_symmetry.space_group_name_H-M   'P 1'
#
loop_
_entity.id
_entity.type
_entity.pdbx_description
1 polymer ?
#
loop_
_entity_poly.entity_id
_entity_poly.type
_entity_poly.pdbx_seq_one_letter_code
_entity_poly.pdbx_strand_id
1 'polypeptide(L)'
;MDGIDFSSIPEGENIKWVDLVRAINATTNDKKIYLSASPQCVIPDYYLGEAIETGLFDYIWVEYFYYNPCEYLEGNSANLLESWNKWTSNIVLPNNTVFLGIPASSDATGSGYIEPEVLTSEILPELKKASNYGGIMLYNR
;
A
#
# COMPACT_ATOMS: atom_id res chain seq x y z
N MET A 1 -20.51 0.21 5.72
CA MET A 1 -19.15 -0.11 5.26
C MET A 1 -19.20 -0.31 3.77
N ASP A 2 -18.18 0.19 3.09
CA ASP A 2 -18.09 0.22 1.63
C ASP A 2 -17.08 -0.81 1.10
N GLY A 3 -16.14 -1.25 1.95
CA GLY A 3 -15.12 -2.22 1.58
C GLY A 3 -14.45 -2.89 2.77
N ILE A 4 -13.51 -3.79 2.49
CA ILE A 4 -12.71 -4.53 3.47
C ILE A 4 -11.24 -4.31 3.14
N ASP A 5 -10.46 -3.93 4.16
CA ASP A 5 -9.01 -3.78 4.06
C ASP A 5 -8.26 -4.97 4.66
N PHE A 6 -7.17 -5.36 4.00
CA PHE A 6 -6.29 -6.45 4.37
C PHE A 6 -4.95 -5.87 4.78
N SER A 7 -4.61 -5.88 6.07
CA SER A 7 -3.32 -5.40 6.57
C SER A 7 -2.26 -6.50 6.51
N SER A 8 -1.01 -6.14 6.20
CA SER A 8 0.12 -7.06 6.15
C SER A 8 0.60 -7.39 7.55
N ILE A 9 -0.02 -8.41 8.15
CA ILE A 9 0.27 -8.89 9.51
C ILE A 9 0.56 -10.39 9.50
N PRO A 10 1.33 -10.90 10.49
CA PRO A 10 1.50 -12.33 10.70
C PRO A 10 0.17 -13.07 10.66
N GLU A 11 0.08 -14.00 9.71
CA GLU A 11 -1.03 -14.92 9.65
C GLU A 11 -1.02 -15.86 10.86
N GLY A 12 -2.20 -16.16 11.41
CA GLY A 12 -2.36 -17.42 12.14
C GLY A 12 -2.27 -18.57 11.14
N GLU A 13 -1.83 -19.76 11.58
CA GLU A 13 -1.51 -20.94 10.74
C GLU A 13 -2.58 -21.35 9.70
N ASN A 14 -3.81 -20.81 9.76
CA ASN A 14 -4.95 -21.18 8.94
C ASN A 14 -5.51 -20.06 8.03
N ILE A 15 -4.93 -18.85 8.02
CA ILE A 15 -5.46 -17.78 7.14
C ILE A 15 -4.98 -18.02 5.71
N LYS A 16 -5.91 -17.90 4.74
CA LYS A 16 -5.64 -18.02 3.30
C LYS A 16 -6.14 -16.77 2.60
N TRP A 17 -5.29 -15.73 2.54
CA TRP A 17 -5.70 -14.41 2.03
C TRP A 17 -6.26 -14.47 0.61
N VAL A 18 -5.64 -15.27 -0.26
CA VAL A 18 -6.11 -15.51 -1.63
C VAL A 18 -7.55 -16.04 -1.66
N ASP A 19 -7.88 -17.04 -0.84
CA ASP A 19 -9.21 -17.64 -0.80
C ASP A 19 -10.25 -16.67 -0.24
N LEU A 20 -9.88 -15.89 0.78
CA LEU A 20 -10.75 -14.89 1.38
C LEU A 20 -11.10 -13.77 0.40
N VAL A 21 -10.11 -13.23 -0.33
CA VAL A 21 -10.31 -12.20 -1.36
C VAL A 21 -11.24 -12.71 -2.47
N ARG A 22 -11.03 -13.93 -2.95
CA ARG A 22 -11.91 -14.57 -3.95
C ARG A 22 -13.34 -14.75 -3.44
N ALA A 23 -13.48 -15.23 -2.21
CA ALA A 23 -14.78 -15.46 -1.59
C ALA A 23 -15.57 -14.15 -1.45
N ILE A 24 -14.93 -13.07 -0.98
CA ILE A 24 -15.60 -11.76 -0.88
C ILE A 24 -15.96 -11.23 -2.26
N ASN A 25 -15.04 -11.27 -3.23
CA ASN A 25 -15.29 -10.75 -4.57
C ASN A 25 -16.49 -11.44 -5.25
N ALA A 26 -16.70 -12.74 -5.01
CA ALA A 26 -17.84 -13.50 -5.52
C ALA A 26 -19.20 -13.04 -4.95
N THR A 27 -19.22 -12.32 -3.82
CA THR A 27 -20.46 -11.81 -3.19
C THR A 27 -20.85 -10.40 -3.66
N THR A 28 -20.05 -9.76 -4.52
CA THR A 28 -20.22 -8.34 -4.90
C THR A 28 -21.37 -8.06 -5.89
N ASN A 29 -22.12 -9.10 -6.28
CA ASN A 29 -23.18 -9.00 -7.31
C ASN A 29 -24.33 -8.07 -6.93
N ASP A 30 -24.75 -8.06 -5.66
CA ASP A 30 -25.88 -7.23 -5.20
C ASP A 30 -25.43 -5.85 -4.72
N LYS A 31 -24.19 -5.75 -4.23
CA LYS A 31 -23.55 -4.51 -3.78
C LYS A 31 -22.05 -4.65 -3.92
N LYS A 32 -21.40 -3.70 -4.61
CA LYS A 32 -19.94 -3.63 -4.67
C LYS A 32 -19.37 -3.53 -3.26
N ILE A 33 -18.47 -4.45 -2.94
CA ILE A 33 -17.58 -4.39 -1.77
C ILE A 33 -16.21 -4.05 -2.35
N TYR A 34 -15.69 -2.89 -1.96
CA TYR A 34 -14.32 -2.52 -2.34
C TYR A 34 -13.33 -3.39 -1.57
N LEU A 35 -12.31 -3.88 -2.26
CA LEU A 35 -11.24 -4.64 -1.64
C LEU A 35 -9.99 -3.79 -1.63
N SER A 36 -9.32 -3.73 -0.48
CA SER A 36 -8.02 -3.07 -0.39
C SER A 36 -7.00 -3.87 0.39
N ALA A 37 -5.72 -3.58 0.14
CA ALA A 37 -4.60 -4.19 0.83
C ALA A 37 -3.60 -3.12 1.29
N SER A 38 -3.07 -3.30 2.49
CA SER A 38 -2.01 -2.50 3.11
C SER A 38 -0.70 -3.32 3.20
N PRO A 39 -0.01 -3.60 2.07
CA PRO A 39 1.28 -4.29 2.08
C PRO A 39 2.40 -3.41 2.64
N GLN A 40 3.45 -4.03 3.17
CA GLN A 40 4.73 -3.35 3.41
C GLN A 40 5.37 -2.95 2.07
N CYS A 41 6.23 -1.94 2.07
CA CYS A 41 6.84 -1.45 0.83
C CYS A 41 7.84 -2.42 0.16
N VAL A 42 8.23 -3.49 0.86
CA VAL A 42 9.12 -4.54 0.34
C VAL A 42 8.35 -5.44 -0.62
N ILE A 43 8.97 -5.77 -1.74
CA ILE A 43 8.36 -6.59 -2.80
C ILE A 43 9.10 -7.93 -2.91
N PRO A 44 8.38 -9.07 -2.98
CA PRO A 44 6.95 -9.19 -2.72
C PRO A 44 6.63 -8.94 -1.24
N ASP A 45 5.42 -8.46 -0.95
CA ASP A 45 4.93 -8.44 0.43
C ASP A 45 4.77 -9.89 0.91
N TYR A 46 5.30 -10.19 2.10
CA TYR A 46 5.39 -11.56 2.60
C TYR A 46 4.03 -12.21 2.85
N TYR A 47 3.03 -11.44 3.30
CA TYR A 47 1.72 -11.97 3.69
C TYR A 47 0.67 -11.81 2.59
N LEU A 48 0.69 -10.67 1.90
CA LEU A 48 -0.33 -10.28 0.94
C LEU A 48 0.12 -10.43 -0.52
N GLY A 49 1.39 -10.75 -0.79
CA GLY A 49 1.92 -10.85 -2.16
C GLY A 49 1.07 -11.71 -3.08
N GLU A 50 0.78 -12.96 -2.70
CA GLU A 50 -0.06 -13.86 -3.50
C GLU A 50 -1.50 -13.36 -3.66
N ALA A 51 -2.06 -12.70 -2.63
CA ALA A 51 -3.40 -12.14 -2.70
C ALA A 51 -3.45 -10.94 -3.65
N ILE A 52 -2.43 -10.10 -3.67
CA ILE A 52 -2.29 -8.95 -4.57
C ILE A 52 -2.19 -9.43 -6.03
N GLU A 53 -1.41 -10.49 -6.29
CA GLU A 53 -1.26 -11.08 -7.62
C GLU A 53 -2.58 -11.62 -8.21
N THR A 54 -3.62 -11.85 -7.39
CA THR A 54 -4.95 -12.20 -7.91
C THR A 54 -5.60 -11.09 -8.75
N GLY A 55 -5.18 -9.83 -8.57
CA GLY A 55 -5.74 -8.70 -9.29
C GLY A 55 -7.11 -8.23 -8.81
N LEU A 56 -7.58 -8.77 -7.68
CA LEU A 56 -8.94 -8.55 -7.18
C LEU A 56 -9.10 -7.34 -6.25
N PHE A 57 -7.99 -6.77 -5.78
CA PHE A 57 -8.04 -5.54 -5.00
C PHE A 57 -8.41 -4.34 -5.88
N ASP A 58 -9.14 -3.37 -5.35
CA ASP A 58 -9.39 -2.09 -6.00
C ASP A 58 -8.30 -1.06 -5.62
N TYR A 59 -7.86 -1.09 -4.36
CA TYR A 59 -6.92 -0.13 -3.77
C TYR A 59 -5.75 -0.82 -3.08
N ILE A 60 -4.55 -0.29 -3.23
CA ILE A 60 -3.33 -0.76 -2.55
C ILE A 60 -2.69 0.42 -1.82
N TRP A 61 -2.56 0.36 -0.50
CA TRP A 61 -1.89 1.38 0.31
C TRP A 61 -0.55 0.85 0.80
N VAL A 62 0.51 1.14 0.05
CA VAL A 62 1.84 0.61 0.34
C VAL A 62 2.42 1.32 1.55
N GLU A 63 2.75 0.58 2.61
CA GLU A 63 3.25 1.12 3.87
C GLU A 63 4.77 1.37 3.82
N TYR A 64 5.17 2.64 3.91
CA TYR A 64 6.57 3.10 3.86
C TYR A 64 7.07 3.54 5.26
N PHE A 65 6.90 2.69 6.26
CA PHE A 65 7.31 2.94 7.66
C PHE A 65 7.67 1.61 8.36
N TYR A 66 7.99 1.63 9.67
CA TYR A 66 8.45 0.46 10.47
C TYR A 66 9.84 -0.08 10.14
N TYR A 67 10.79 0.82 9.89
CA TYR A 67 12.20 0.55 9.60
C TYR A 67 12.39 -0.29 8.33
N ASN A 68 11.45 -0.16 7.39
CA ASN A 68 11.54 -0.85 6.12
C ASN A 68 12.66 -0.25 5.25
N PRO A 69 13.38 -1.05 4.47
CA PRO A 69 14.50 -0.56 3.66
C PRO A 69 14.09 0.42 2.56
N CYS A 70 12.80 0.49 2.26
CA CYS A 70 12.19 1.33 1.23
C CYS A 70 11.52 2.59 1.78
N GLU A 71 11.56 2.86 3.08
CA GLU A 71 10.97 4.08 3.65
C GLU A 71 11.77 5.35 3.33
N TYR A 72 11.19 6.50 3.66
CA TYR A 72 11.93 7.76 3.73
C TYR A 72 12.77 7.79 5.01
N LEU A 73 14.08 7.98 4.87
CA LEU A 73 15.01 7.95 6.00
C LEU A 73 16.07 9.04 5.85
N GLU A 74 16.30 9.81 6.92
CA GLU A 74 17.40 10.80 7.02
C GLU A 74 17.51 11.78 5.84
N GLY A 75 16.38 12.26 5.31
CA GLY A 75 16.42 13.20 4.17
C GLY A 75 16.45 12.54 2.80
N ASN A 76 16.42 11.21 2.71
CA ASN A 76 16.59 10.46 1.48
C ASN A 76 15.30 9.76 1.04
N SER A 77 14.83 10.07 -0.16
CA SER A 77 13.64 9.48 -0.80
C SER A 77 13.98 8.45 -1.88
N ALA A 78 15.24 8.16 -2.17
CA ALA A 78 15.64 7.32 -3.29
C ALA A 78 15.04 5.91 -3.23
N ASN A 79 15.13 5.24 -2.07
CA ASN A 79 14.60 3.88 -1.91
C ASN A 79 13.06 3.87 -1.98
N LEU A 80 12.41 4.90 -1.45
CA LEU A 80 10.96 5.08 -1.55
C LEU A 80 10.53 5.22 -3.01
N LEU A 81 11.17 6.11 -3.77
CA LEU A 81 10.87 6.33 -5.19
C LEU A 81 11.15 5.09 -6.03
N GLU A 82 12.23 4.35 -5.74
CA GLU A 82 12.53 3.09 -6.42
C GLU A 82 11.45 2.03 -6.15
N SER A 83 11.07 1.84 -4.88
CA SER A 83 10.00 0.91 -4.50
C SER A 83 8.66 1.32 -5.11
N TRP A 84 8.31 2.61 -5.06
CA TRP A 84 7.09 3.15 -5.66
C TRP A 84 7.00 2.81 -7.15
N ASN A 85 8.07 3.07 -7.90
CA ASN A 85 8.13 2.76 -9.32
C ASN A 85 7.89 1.27 -9.60
N LYS A 86 8.40 0.36 -8.74
CA LYS A 86 8.15 -1.08 -8.87
C LYS A 86 6.69 -1.42 -8.60
N TRP A 87 6.12 -0.91 -7.51
CA TRP A 87 4.71 -1.10 -7.16
C TRP A 87 3.79 -0.63 -8.29
N THR A 88 4.01 0.56 -8.84
CA THR A 88 3.11 1.15 -9.84
C THR A 88 3.32 0.69 -11.28
N SER A 89 4.44 0.04 -11.61
CA SER A 89 4.73 -0.39 -12.99
C SER A 89 4.40 -1.84 -13.29
N ASN A 90 4.73 -2.76 -12.38
CA ASN A 90 4.80 -4.20 -12.71
C ASN A 90 4.14 -5.12 -11.70
N ILE A 91 3.90 -4.66 -10.46
CA ILE A 91 3.40 -5.52 -9.39
C ILE A 91 1.88 -5.46 -9.27
N VAL A 92 1.29 -4.28 -9.43
CA VAL A 92 -0.17 -4.12 -9.42
C VAL A 92 -0.71 -4.13 -10.84
N LEU A 93 -1.88 -4.73 -11.02
CA LEU A 93 -2.58 -4.73 -12.31
C LEU A 93 -3.06 -3.30 -12.65
N PRO A 94 -3.26 -2.98 -13.93
CA PRO A 94 -3.65 -1.63 -14.37
C PRO A 94 -4.96 -1.09 -13.78
N ASN A 95 -5.82 -1.95 -13.23
CA ASN A 95 -7.07 -1.58 -12.58
C ASN A 95 -6.91 -1.25 -11.09
N ASN A 96 -5.77 -1.55 -10.47
CA ASN A 96 -5.51 -1.18 -9.08
C ASN A 96 -5.12 0.30 -9.00
N THR A 97 -5.63 0.99 -7.97
CA THR A 97 -5.17 2.34 -7.63
C THR A 97 -4.24 2.29 -6.42
N VAL A 98 -3.07 2.91 -6.51
CA VAL A 98 -1.99 2.80 -5.51
C VAL A 98 -1.89 4.09 -4.69
N PHE A 99 -1.77 3.95 -3.38
CA PHE A 99 -1.64 5.03 -2.41
C PHE A 99 -0.31 4.93 -1.68
N LEU A 100 0.28 6.09 -1.38
CA LEU A 100 1.44 6.20 -0.50
C LEU A 100 0.98 6.11 0.97
N GLY A 101 1.32 5.05 1.68
CA GLY A 101 1.10 4.90 3.12
C GLY A 101 2.25 5.49 3.93
N ILE A 102 1.99 6.53 4.73
CA ILE A 102 3.00 7.19 5.57
C ILE A 102 2.45 7.51 6.97
N PRO A 103 3.35 7.70 7.96
CA PRO A 103 2.96 8.12 9.29
C PRO A 103 2.43 9.56 9.31
N ALA A 104 1.41 9.82 10.12
CA ALA A 104 0.85 11.17 10.32
C ALA A 104 1.70 12.05 11.25
N SER A 105 2.58 11.44 12.04
CA SER A 105 3.51 12.12 12.96
C SER A 105 4.81 11.31 13.12
N SER A 106 5.89 11.96 13.53
CA SER A 106 7.19 11.32 13.82
C SER A 106 7.10 10.13 14.78
N ASP A 107 6.15 10.18 15.72
CA ASP A 107 6.07 9.24 16.82
C ASP A 107 5.11 8.06 16.54
N ALA A 108 4.41 8.05 15.39
CA ALA A 108 3.32 7.10 15.14
C ALA A 108 3.81 5.67 14.88
N THR A 109 5.00 5.53 14.28
CA THR A 109 5.52 4.26 13.75
C THR A 109 7.00 4.04 14.08
N GLY A 110 7.68 5.03 14.66
CA GLY A 110 9.11 5.00 14.96
C GLY A 110 10.04 5.35 13.78
N SER A 111 9.52 5.36 12.54
CA SER A 111 10.27 5.70 11.32
C SER A 111 9.35 6.00 10.12
N GLY A 112 9.93 6.48 9.02
CA GLY A 112 9.20 6.72 7.76
C GLY A 112 8.38 8.01 7.72
N TYR A 113 8.41 8.83 8.78
CA TYR A 113 7.76 10.13 8.79
C TYR A 113 8.40 11.09 7.78
N ILE A 114 7.55 11.83 7.07
CA ILE A 114 7.96 12.79 6.05
C ILE A 114 7.34 14.14 6.41
N GLU A 115 8.17 15.16 6.53
CA GLU A 115 7.70 16.54 6.73
C GLU A 115 6.76 16.96 5.58
N PRO A 116 5.63 17.62 5.86
CA PRO A 116 4.67 18.01 4.82
C PRO A 116 5.29 18.85 3.69
N GLU A 117 6.26 19.70 4.00
CA GLU A 117 6.97 20.50 3.00
C GLU A 117 7.74 19.59 2.04
N VAL A 118 8.60 18.70 2.56
CA VAL A 118 9.36 17.71 1.76
C VAL A 118 8.43 16.82 0.95
N LEU A 119 7.35 16.32 1.57
CA LEU A 119 6.38 15.47 0.89
C LEU A 119 5.80 16.18 -0.34
N THR A 120 5.37 17.43 -0.18
CA THR A 120 4.69 18.18 -1.23
C THR A 120 5.63 18.73 -2.30
N SER A 121 6.85 19.16 -1.95
CA SER A 121 7.80 19.76 -2.87
C SER A 121 8.68 18.76 -3.60
N GLU A 122 9.01 17.62 -2.98
CA GLU A 122 10.03 16.69 -3.51
C GLU A 122 9.44 15.33 -3.92
N ILE A 123 8.53 14.77 -3.11
CA ILE A 123 8.11 13.38 -3.29
C ILE A 123 6.86 13.27 -4.16
N LEU A 124 5.78 13.97 -3.83
CA LEU A 124 4.52 13.89 -4.59
C LEU A 124 4.65 14.23 -6.08
N PRO A 125 5.49 15.18 -6.53
CA PRO A 125 5.70 15.43 -7.97
C PRO A 125 6.22 14.20 -8.73
N GLU A 126 7.03 13.37 -8.08
CA GLU A 126 7.54 12.12 -8.66
C GLU A 126 6.50 11.01 -8.62
N LEU A 127 5.80 10.82 -7.49
CA LEU A 127 4.80 9.75 -7.36
C LEU A 127 3.63 9.91 -8.33
N LYS A 128 3.19 11.15 -8.56
CA LYS A 128 2.07 11.50 -9.45
C LYS A 128 2.35 11.23 -10.93
N LYS A 129 3.57 10.88 -11.31
CA LYS A 129 3.89 10.42 -12.68
C LYS A 129 3.29 9.05 -12.99
N ALA A 130 3.00 8.24 -11.95
CA ALA A 130 2.31 6.97 -12.12
C ALA A 130 0.83 7.19 -12.47
N SER A 131 0.36 6.53 -13.53
CA SER A 131 -1.03 6.67 -14.02
C SER A 131 -2.09 6.14 -13.04
N ASN A 132 -1.69 5.28 -12.11
CA ASN A 132 -2.52 4.68 -11.08
C ASN A 132 -2.29 5.28 -9.68
N TYR A 133 -1.63 6.44 -9.57
CA TYR A 133 -1.54 7.17 -8.31
C TYR A 133 -2.95 7.56 -7.81
N GLY A 134 -3.28 7.14 -6.59
CA GLY A 134 -4.57 7.40 -5.93
C GLY A 134 -4.55 8.47 -4.87
N GLY A 135 -3.41 8.68 -4.20
CA GLY A 135 -3.31 9.58 -3.07
C GLY A 135 -2.35 9.12 -1.98
N ILE A 136 -2.65 9.54 -0.75
CA ILE A 136 -1.89 9.26 0.47
C ILE A 136 -2.82 8.58 1.47
N MET A 137 -2.33 7.52 2.12
CA MET A 137 -2.90 6.93 3.33
C MET A 137 -2.08 7.41 4.53
N LEU A 138 -2.75 7.91 5.58
CA LEU A 138 -2.11 8.43 6.79
C LEU A 138 -2.33 7.47 7.96
N TYR A 139 -1.23 7.05 8.60
CA TYR A 139 -1.24 6.26 9.82
C TYR A 139 -0.76 7.10 11.01
N ASN A 140 -1.60 7.55 11.96
CA ASN A 140 -3.03 7.34 12.13
C ASN A 140 -3.73 8.66 12.56
N ARG A 141 -4.97 8.58 13.04
CA ARG A 141 -5.86 9.73 13.34
C ARG A 141 -5.60 10.38 14.69
#